data_AF-A0A0D8XEH7-F1
#
_entry.id   AF-A0A0D8XEH7-F1
#
_cell.length_a   1.000
_cell.length_b   1.000
_cell.length_c   1.000
_cell.angle_alpha   90.00
_cell.angle_beta   90.00
_cell.angle_gamma   90.00
#
_symmetry.space_group_name_H-M   'P 1'
#
loop_
_entity.id
_entity.type
_entity.pdbx_description
1 polymer ?
#
loop_
_entity_poly.entity_id
_entity_poly.type
_entity_poly.pdbx_seq_one_letter_code
_entity_poly.pdbx_strand_id
1 'polypeptide(L)'
;MKLLFVLSCALFAIIDAFKILVYSSPMGYSHMQFMGRIADILVEAGHDVTVLHPIWEPKHLKAVSESAKQILIDLPMTLKAEFQPVQMNLWDRNSLSISQQLRMFANHTKRQLSACEVVLKDEKIMSRLLNERFDAGITEILGDCGFGIFEATPIFRLWLEKIESNQSKEGFREDHTMMTSQ
;
A
#
# COMPACT_ATOMS: atom_id res chain seq x y z
N MET A 1 -7.28 -38.27 23.47
CA MET A 1 -6.18 -37.72 22.64
C MET A 1 -6.64 -37.14 21.31
N LYS A 2 -7.46 -37.83 20.49
CA LYS A 2 -7.97 -37.27 19.21
C LYS A 2 -8.81 -35.98 19.37
N LEU A 3 -9.67 -35.92 20.39
CA LEU A 3 -10.50 -34.74 20.66
C LEU A 3 -9.67 -33.51 21.08
N LEU A 4 -8.60 -33.72 21.87
CA LEU A 4 -7.66 -32.67 22.28
C LEU A 4 -6.84 -32.13 21.10
N PHE A 5 -6.49 -32.98 20.13
CA PHE A 5 -5.79 -32.57 18.92
C PHE A 5 -6.71 -31.74 17.99
N VAL A 6 -7.98 -32.13 17.86
CA VAL A 6 -8.99 -31.36 17.11
C VAL A 6 -9.29 -30.02 17.79
N LEU A 7 -9.40 -29.99 19.13
CA LEU A 7 -9.61 -28.74 19.88
C LEU A 7 -8.38 -27.81 19.78
N SER A 8 -7.17 -28.38 19.78
CA SER A 8 -5.91 -27.66 19.56
C SER A 8 -5.88 -27.03 18.15
N CYS A 9 -6.18 -27.81 17.09
CA CYS A 9 -6.28 -27.28 15.74
C CYS A 9 -7.36 -26.20 15.57
N ALA A 10 -8.48 -26.31 16.29
CA ALA A 10 -9.53 -25.29 16.28
C ALA A 10 -9.12 -24.00 17.01
N LEU A 11 -8.28 -24.09 18.05
CA LEU A 11 -7.72 -22.93 18.76
C LEU A 11 -6.61 -22.22 17.97
N PHE A 12 -5.86 -22.94 17.13
CA PHE A 12 -4.90 -22.36 16.19
C PHE A 12 -5.55 -21.74 14.94
N ALA A 13 -6.83 -22.01 14.69
CA ALA A 13 -7.56 -21.52 13.52
C ALA A 13 -8.18 -20.12 13.70
N ILE A 14 -7.88 -19.43 14.79
CA ILE A 14 -8.14 -17.99 14.89
C ILE A 14 -7.01 -17.26 14.13
N ILE A 15 -6.98 -17.44 12.80
CA ILE A 15 -6.18 -16.56 11.95
C ILE A 15 -6.87 -15.21 12.01
N ASP A 16 -6.19 -14.21 12.58
CA ASP A 16 -6.67 -12.83 12.58
C ASP A 16 -6.63 -12.33 11.13
N ALA A 17 -7.79 -12.40 10.47
CA ALA A 17 -7.94 -12.03 9.07
C ALA A 17 -7.99 -10.50 8.98
N PHE A 18 -6.81 -9.89 8.84
CA PHE A 18 -6.72 -8.45 8.57
C PHE A 18 -7.45 -8.06 7.29
N LYS A 19 -8.08 -6.89 7.33
CA LYS A 19 -8.61 -6.20 6.17
C LYS A 19 -7.56 -5.23 5.63
N ILE A 20 -7.01 -5.52 4.46
CA ILE A 20 -5.81 -4.84 3.95
C ILE A 20 -6.13 -4.06 2.69
N LEU A 21 -5.73 -2.79 2.66
CA LEU A 21 -5.76 -1.95 1.47
C LEU A 21 -4.38 -1.96 0.81
N VAL A 22 -4.30 -2.46 -0.42
CA VAL A 22 -3.11 -2.39 -1.25
C VAL A 22 -3.28 -1.26 -2.26
N TYR A 23 -2.44 -0.25 -2.22
CA TYR A 23 -2.37 0.77 -3.27
C TYR A 23 -1.35 0.35 -4.33
N SER A 24 -1.81 0.14 -5.56
CA SER A 24 -0.96 -0.12 -6.71
C SER A 24 -0.86 1.16 -7.55
N SER A 25 0.34 1.74 -7.61
CA SER A 25 0.58 3.00 -8.31
C SER A 25 0.35 2.87 -9.83
N PRO A 26 -0.10 3.93 -10.54
CA PRO A 26 -0.17 3.94 -12.01
C PRO A 26 1.24 3.89 -12.61
N MET A 27 1.80 2.69 -12.70
CA MET A 27 3.17 2.43 -13.15
C MET A 27 3.20 1.32 -14.20
N GLY A 28 4.41 1.00 -14.68
CA GLY A 28 4.59 -0.07 -15.66
C GLY A 28 4.15 -1.44 -15.14
N TYR A 29 3.94 -2.37 -16.08
CA TYR A 29 3.47 -3.73 -15.83
C TYR A 29 4.17 -4.46 -14.67
N SER A 30 5.49 -4.31 -14.52
CA SER A 30 6.26 -4.96 -13.45
C SER A 30 5.86 -4.51 -12.04
N HIS A 31 5.59 -3.21 -11.85
CA HIS A 31 5.16 -2.66 -10.56
C HIS A 31 3.72 -3.08 -10.26
N MET A 32 2.84 -3.03 -11.27
CA MET A 32 1.48 -3.55 -11.15
C MET A 32 1.50 -5.03 -10.72
N GLN A 33 2.28 -5.86 -11.42
CA GLN A 33 2.39 -7.29 -11.13
C GLN A 33 3.00 -7.55 -9.74
N PHE A 34 4.00 -6.77 -9.33
CA PHE A 34 4.60 -6.89 -8.00
C PHE A 34 3.57 -6.64 -6.89
N MET A 35 2.85 -5.53 -6.97
CA MET A 35 1.81 -5.19 -6.00
C MET A 35 0.63 -6.15 -6.06
N GLY A 36 0.23 -6.58 -7.26
CA GLY A 36 -0.84 -7.57 -7.44
C GLY A 36 -0.49 -8.93 -6.86
N ARG A 37 0.75 -9.40 -7.01
CA ARG A 37 1.19 -10.65 -6.37
C ARG A 37 1.26 -10.55 -4.86
N ILE A 38 1.65 -9.41 -4.29
CA ILE A 38 1.53 -9.18 -2.85
C ILE A 38 0.07 -9.33 -2.41
N ALA A 39 -0.86 -8.70 -3.13
CA ALA A 39 -2.28 -8.79 -2.80
C ALA A 39 -2.80 -10.22 -2.90
N ASP A 40 -2.46 -10.96 -3.96
CA ASP A 40 -2.90 -12.34 -4.16
C ASP A 40 -2.39 -13.27 -3.04
N ILE A 41 -1.12 -13.15 -2.64
CA ILE A 41 -0.53 -13.94 -1.55
C ILE A 41 -1.23 -13.66 -0.21
N LEU A 42 -1.60 -12.40 0.05
CA LEU A 42 -2.33 -12.03 1.26
C LEU A 42 -3.75 -12.62 1.27
N VAL A 43 -4.41 -12.68 0.10
CA VAL A 43 -5.69 -13.38 -0.04
C VAL A 43 -5.52 -14.89 0.21
N GLU A 44 -4.49 -15.51 -0.37
CA GLU A 44 -4.17 -16.93 -0.16
C GLU A 44 -3.90 -17.25 1.33
N ALA A 45 -3.34 -16.29 2.07
CA ALA A 45 -3.12 -16.39 3.51
C ALA A 45 -4.40 -16.20 4.35
N GLY A 46 -5.54 -15.86 3.73
CA GLY A 46 -6.85 -15.73 4.39
C GLY A 46 -7.24 -14.30 4.79
N HIS A 47 -6.56 -13.26 4.29
CA HIS A 47 -6.88 -11.86 4.56
C HIS A 47 -7.97 -11.31 3.61
N ASP A 48 -8.72 -10.30 4.06
CA ASP A 48 -9.64 -9.55 3.20
C ASP A 48 -8.89 -8.40 2.51
N VAL A 49 -8.45 -8.64 1.28
CA VAL A 49 -7.60 -7.70 0.55
C VAL A 49 -8.38 -6.96 -0.53
N THR A 50 -8.18 -5.64 -0.57
CA THR A 50 -8.65 -4.77 -1.65
C THR A 50 -7.48 -4.04 -2.30
N VAL A 51 -7.36 -4.13 -3.62
CA VAL A 51 -6.39 -3.37 -4.42
C VAL A 51 -7.04 -2.13 -5.00
N LEU A 52 -6.50 -0.96 -4.67
CA LEU A 52 -6.85 0.32 -5.26
C LEU A 52 -5.82 0.67 -6.34
N HIS A 53 -6.27 0.86 -7.59
CA HIS A 53 -5.38 1.11 -8.72
C HIS A 53 -5.93 2.18 -9.68
N PRO A 54 -5.25 3.33 -9.82
CA PRO A 54 -5.52 4.27 -10.90
C PRO A 54 -5.05 3.70 -12.26
N ILE A 55 -5.97 3.59 -13.21
CA ILE A 55 -5.71 2.99 -14.52
C ILE A 55 -5.15 4.04 -15.46
N TRP A 56 -3.89 3.89 -15.82
CA TRP A 56 -3.31 4.62 -16.96
C TRP A 56 -3.21 3.76 -18.22
N GLU A 57 -3.01 2.45 -18.07
CA GLU A 57 -2.86 1.51 -19.18
C GLU A 57 -3.78 0.29 -19.04
N PRO A 58 -4.99 0.32 -19.66
CA PRO A 58 -6.00 -0.74 -19.48
C PRO A 58 -5.57 -2.14 -19.95
N LYS A 59 -4.57 -2.23 -20.84
CA LYS A 59 -4.10 -3.51 -21.39
C LYS A 59 -3.48 -4.44 -20.32
N HIS A 60 -3.11 -3.89 -19.17
CA HIS A 60 -2.40 -4.59 -18.10
C HIS A 60 -3.23 -4.81 -16.84
N LEU A 61 -4.55 -4.60 -16.89
CA LEU A 61 -5.43 -4.75 -15.71
C LEU A 61 -5.36 -6.14 -15.05
N LYS A 62 -5.05 -7.20 -15.81
CA LYS A 62 -4.84 -8.54 -15.24
C LYS A 62 -3.69 -8.61 -14.23
N ALA A 63 -2.74 -7.68 -14.28
CA ALA A 63 -1.62 -7.62 -13.35
C ALA A 63 -1.98 -6.95 -12.01
N VAL A 64 -3.14 -6.29 -11.90
CA VAL A 64 -3.55 -5.59 -10.67
C VAL A 64 -3.78 -6.59 -9.53
N SER A 65 -4.42 -7.73 -9.82
CA SER A 65 -4.55 -8.89 -8.93
C SER A 65 -5.42 -9.95 -9.63
N GLU A 66 -5.22 -11.22 -9.33
CA GLU A 66 -6.05 -12.33 -9.80
C GLU A 66 -7.18 -12.68 -8.80
N SER A 67 -6.96 -12.47 -7.49
CA SER A 67 -7.87 -12.96 -6.44
C SER A 67 -8.44 -11.88 -5.50
N ALA A 68 -7.78 -10.72 -5.35
CA ALA A 68 -8.21 -9.65 -4.45
C ALA A 68 -9.37 -8.83 -5.04
N LYS A 69 -10.14 -8.17 -4.16
CA LYS A 69 -11.15 -7.19 -4.56
C LYS A 69 -10.44 -6.01 -5.24
N GLN A 70 -11.03 -5.42 -6.27
CA GLN A 70 -10.40 -4.33 -7.01
C GLN A 70 -11.26 -3.06 -6.98
N ILE A 71 -10.60 -1.92 -6.75
CA ILE A 71 -11.12 -0.58 -6.93
C ILE A 71 -10.27 0.07 -8.03
N LEU A 72 -10.83 0.13 -9.23
CA LEU A 72 -10.14 0.64 -10.40
C LEU A 72 -10.64 2.05 -10.72
N ILE A 73 -9.72 3.01 -10.83
CA ILE A 73 -10.06 4.42 -11.08
C ILE A 73 -9.51 4.82 -12.44
N ASP A 74 -10.39 5.05 -13.41
CA ASP A 74 -9.94 5.42 -14.74
C ASP A 74 -9.37 6.85 -14.76
N LEU A 75 -8.08 6.98 -15.06
CA LEU A 75 -7.47 8.31 -15.11
C LEU A 75 -7.93 9.08 -16.36
N PRO A 76 -8.08 10.41 -16.27
CA PRO A 76 -8.28 11.27 -17.43
C PRO A 76 -7.23 11.05 -18.51
N MET A 77 -7.63 11.09 -19.78
CA MET A 77 -6.73 10.83 -20.92
C MET A 77 -5.48 11.74 -20.92
N THR A 78 -5.62 12.98 -20.47
CA THR A 78 -4.51 13.93 -20.30
C THR A 78 -3.45 13.40 -19.34
N LEU A 79 -3.87 12.87 -18.19
CA LEU A 79 -2.96 12.27 -17.21
C LEU A 79 -2.39 10.94 -17.68
N LYS A 80 -3.19 10.09 -18.37
CA LYS A 80 -2.69 8.84 -18.95
C LYS A 80 -1.51 9.05 -19.89
N ALA A 81 -1.49 10.16 -20.62
CA ALA A 81 -0.38 10.51 -21.50
C ALA A 81 0.92 10.78 -20.72
N GLU A 82 0.85 11.34 -19.51
CA GLU A 82 2.01 11.65 -18.68
C GLU A 82 2.75 10.41 -18.16
N PHE A 83 2.03 9.30 -18.01
CA PHE A 83 2.59 8.02 -17.58
C PHE A 83 3.17 7.19 -18.74
N GLN A 84 3.13 7.69 -19.98
CA GLN A 84 3.74 6.99 -21.10
C GLN A 84 5.27 6.92 -20.94
N PRO A 85 5.92 5.76 -21.20
CA PRO A 85 7.36 5.59 -21.01
C PRO A 85 8.22 6.64 -21.73
N VAL A 86 7.78 7.11 -22.91
CA VAL A 86 8.45 8.17 -23.67
C VAL A 86 8.48 9.51 -22.91
N GLN A 87 7.42 9.83 -22.17
CA GLN A 87 7.38 11.04 -21.35
C GLN A 87 8.20 10.90 -20.07
N MET A 88 8.43 9.65 -19.64
CA MET A 88 9.15 9.35 -18.42
C MET A 88 10.68 9.27 -18.59
N ASN A 89 11.19 9.23 -19.82
CA ASN A 89 12.64 9.09 -20.12
C ASN A 89 13.31 7.93 -19.35
N LEU A 90 12.57 6.86 -19.04
CA LEU A 90 13.05 5.76 -18.18
C LEU A 90 14.24 5.00 -18.77
N TRP A 91 14.42 5.06 -20.08
CA TRP A 91 15.44 4.32 -20.82
C TRP A 91 16.62 5.19 -21.28
N ASP A 92 16.73 6.41 -20.77
CA ASP A 92 17.89 7.27 -21.05
C ASP A 92 19.15 6.64 -20.45
N ARG A 93 20.07 6.20 -21.33
CA ARG A 93 21.33 5.56 -20.95
C ARG A 93 22.33 6.54 -20.35
N ASN A 94 22.07 7.84 -20.38
CA ASN A 94 22.90 8.86 -19.74
C ASN A 94 22.49 9.14 -18.28
N SER A 95 21.49 8.43 -17.74
CA SER A 95 20.86 8.64 -16.42
C SER A 95 21.75 8.42 -15.18
N LEU A 96 23.05 8.18 -15.35
CA LEU A 96 23.99 7.97 -14.24
C LEU A 96 24.28 9.25 -13.43
N SER A 97 23.89 10.43 -13.93
CA SER A 97 24.03 11.68 -13.19
C SER A 97 23.02 11.75 -12.04
N ILE A 98 23.51 11.96 -10.80
CA ILE A 98 22.65 12.20 -9.62
C ILE A 98 21.65 13.33 -9.88
N SER A 99 22.07 14.41 -10.56
CA SER A 99 21.17 15.53 -10.88
C SER A 99 20.02 15.14 -11.81
N GLN A 100 20.27 14.21 -12.75
CA GLN A 100 19.23 13.71 -13.65
C GLN A 100 18.30 12.75 -12.92
N GLN A 101 18.84 11.88 -12.05
CA GLN A 101 18.02 10.99 -11.21
C GLN A 101 17.10 11.78 -10.27
N LEU A 102 17.61 12.83 -9.62
CA LEU A 102 16.79 13.71 -8.78
C LEU A 102 15.68 14.40 -9.59
N ARG A 103 15.97 14.87 -10.81
CA ARG A 103 14.95 15.43 -11.71
C ARG A 103 13.91 14.40 -12.14
N MET A 104 14.34 13.17 -12.45
CA MET A 104 13.44 12.08 -12.79
C MET A 104 12.51 11.76 -11.62
N PHE A 105 13.05 11.66 -10.41
CA PHE A 105 12.27 11.40 -9.20
C PHE A 105 11.27 12.53 -8.92
N ALA A 106 11.71 13.78 -8.99
CA ALA A 106 10.81 14.94 -8.81
C ALA A 106 9.68 14.97 -9.85
N ASN A 107 9.99 14.67 -11.11
CA ASN A 107 8.98 14.59 -12.17
C ASN A 107 8.01 13.42 -11.95
N HIS A 108 8.53 12.26 -11.52
CA HIS A 108 7.70 11.10 -11.16
C HIS A 108 6.74 11.44 -10.02
N THR A 109 7.24 12.00 -8.92
CA THR A 109 6.42 12.45 -7.78
C THR A 109 5.36 13.45 -8.23
N LYS A 110 5.69 14.42 -9.09
CA LYS A 110 4.69 15.38 -9.61
C LYS A 110 3.54 14.69 -10.36
N ARG A 111 3.83 13.69 -11.19
CA ARG A 111 2.80 12.93 -11.92
C ARG A 111 1.97 12.07 -10.97
N GLN A 112 2.63 11.41 -10.01
CA GLN A 112 1.97 10.64 -8.97
C GLN A 112 1.00 11.49 -8.15
N LEU A 113 1.40 12.71 -7.78
CA LEU A 113 0.52 13.67 -7.11
C LEU A 113 -0.70 14.02 -7.98
N SER A 114 -0.50 14.22 -9.28
CA SER A 114 -1.60 14.55 -10.21
C SER A 114 -2.61 13.40 -10.32
N ALA A 115 -2.15 12.15 -10.39
CA ALA A 115 -3.02 10.99 -10.32
C ALA A 115 -3.70 10.86 -8.95
N CYS A 116 -2.98 11.18 -7.87
CA CYS A 116 -3.51 11.13 -6.52
C CYS A 116 -4.64 12.11 -6.29
N GLU A 117 -4.54 13.32 -6.84
CA GLU A 117 -5.62 14.32 -6.76
C GLU A 117 -6.92 13.79 -7.36
N VAL A 118 -6.87 12.99 -8.43
CA VAL A 118 -8.06 12.36 -9.00
C VAL A 118 -8.71 11.40 -7.99
N VAL A 119 -7.89 10.60 -7.30
CA VAL A 119 -8.38 9.64 -6.29
C VAL A 119 -8.95 10.37 -5.08
N LEU A 120 -8.21 11.34 -4.52
CA LEU A 120 -8.58 12.05 -3.29
C LEU A 120 -9.79 12.97 -3.48
N LYS A 121 -10.01 13.50 -4.70
CA LYS A 121 -11.19 14.33 -5.02
C LYS A 121 -12.44 13.49 -5.32
N ASP A 122 -12.32 12.18 -5.50
CA ASP A 122 -13.47 11.31 -5.70
C ASP A 122 -14.13 10.98 -4.34
N GLU A 123 -15.15 11.76 -3.99
CA GLU A 123 -15.88 11.62 -2.72
C GLU A 123 -16.49 10.22 -2.55
N LYS A 124 -16.91 9.57 -3.65
CA LYS A 124 -17.52 8.24 -3.59
C LYS A 124 -16.47 7.20 -3.23
N ILE A 125 -15.29 7.27 -3.85
CA ILE A 125 -14.17 6.40 -3.53
C ILE A 125 -13.70 6.65 -2.10
N MET A 126 -13.43 7.90 -1.73
CA MET A 126 -12.93 8.22 -0.39
C MET A 126 -13.94 7.81 0.70
N SER A 127 -15.24 8.06 0.49
CA SER A 127 -16.28 7.57 1.40
C SER A 127 -16.30 6.06 1.51
N ARG A 128 -16.12 5.33 0.40
CA ARG A 128 -16.00 3.87 0.43
C ARG A 128 -14.79 3.43 1.25
N LEU A 129 -13.61 4.00 1.01
CA LEU A 129 -12.38 3.66 1.73
C LEU A 129 -12.52 3.91 3.25
N LEU A 130 -13.15 5.03 3.63
CA LEU A 130 -13.45 5.36 5.03
C LEU A 130 -14.40 4.34 5.68
N ASN A 131 -15.44 3.92 4.96
CA ASN A 131 -16.46 3.00 5.47
C ASN A 131 -15.97 1.55 5.56
N GLU A 132 -15.02 1.15 4.71
CA GLU A 132 -14.47 -0.21 4.70
C GLU A 132 -13.64 -0.51 5.97
N ARG A 133 -13.09 0.50 6.65
CA ARG A 133 -12.29 0.37 7.90
C ARG A 133 -11.18 -0.67 7.78
N PHE A 134 -10.22 -0.41 6.90
CA PHE A 134 -9.03 -1.25 6.76
C PHE A 134 -8.16 -1.22 8.01
N ASP A 135 -7.55 -2.36 8.35
CA ASP A 135 -6.62 -2.52 9.46
C ASP A 135 -5.19 -2.15 9.10
N ALA A 136 -4.82 -2.29 7.82
CA ALA A 136 -3.48 -2.01 7.32
C ALA A 136 -3.51 -1.50 5.87
N GLY A 137 -2.50 -0.69 5.53
CA GLY A 137 -2.24 -0.18 4.18
C GLY A 137 -0.88 -0.64 3.68
N ILE A 138 -0.79 -1.06 2.42
CA ILE A 138 0.45 -1.44 1.74
C ILE A 138 0.57 -0.64 0.45
N THR A 139 1.70 0.04 0.26
CA THR A 139 2.05 0.75 -0.98
C THR A 139 3.53 0.54 -1.28
N GLU A 140 3.92 0.75 -2.52
CA GLU A 140 5.33 0.81 -2.92
C GLU A 140 5.93 2.18 -2.63
N ILE A 141 7.27 2.24 -2.48
CA ILE A 141 7.99 3.49 -2.17
C ILE A 141 7.82 4.57 -3.25
N LEU A 142 7.50 4.17 -4.48
CA LEU A 142 7.22 5.07 -5.61
C LEU A 142 5.73 5.41 -5.77
N GLY A 143 4.90 4.89 -4.86
CA GLY A 143 3.45 5.06 -4.80
C GLY A 143 3.05 6.06 -3.73
N ASP A 144 3.56 7.30 -3.84
CA ASP A 144 3.39 8.39 -2.86
C ASP A 144 1.93 8.58 -2.41
N CYS A 145 0.98 8.43 -3.34
CA CYS A 145 -0.44 8.59 -3.06
C CYS A 145 -0.99 7.60 -2.02
N GLY A 146 -0.45 6.38 -1.98
CA GLY A 146 -0.87 5.36 -1.02
C GLY A 146 -0.72 5.86 0.42
N PHE A 147 0.40 6.52 0.73
CA PHE A 147 0.63 7.11 2.06
C PHE A 147 -0.40 8.19 2.39
N GLY A 148 -0.69 9.10 1.46
CA GLY A 148 -1.70 10.13 1.65
C GLY A 148 -3.11 9.55 1.86
N ILE A 149 -3.45 8.48 1.16
CA ILE A 149 -4.73 7.76 1.37
C ILE A 149 -4.77 7.10 2.75
N PHE A 150 -3.67 6.49 3.20
CA PHE A 150 -3.62 5.84 4.53
C PHE A 150 -3.71 6.84 5.67
N GLU A 151 -3.19 8.07 5.48
CA GLU A 151 -3.34 9.18 6.43
C GLU A 151 -4.74 9.78 6.40
N ALA A 152 -5.33 9.94 5.21
CA ALA A 152 -6.70 10.43 5.04
C ALA A 152 -7.77 9.42 5.50
N THR A 153 -7.39 8.18 5.81
CA THR A 153 -8.27 7.12 6.30
C THR A 153 -7.88 6.71 7.73
N PRO A 154 -8.76 6.01 8.48
CA PRO A 154 -8.45 5.60 9.85
C PRO A 154 -7.28 4.62 10.01
N ILE A 155 -6.71 4.11 8.91
CA ILE A 155 -5.63 3.10 8.92
C ILE A 155 -4.45 3.57 9.78
N PHE A 156 -3.97 4.79 9.55
CA PHE A 156 -2.83 5.32 10.30
C PHE A 156 -3.15 5.54 11.78
N ARG A 157 -4.36 6.01 12.10
CA ARG A 157 -4.83 6.20 13.48
C ARG A 157 -4.93 4.87 14.22
N LEU A 158 -5.50 3.84 13.61
CA LEU A 158 -5.63 2.50 14.20
C LEU A 158 -4.26 1.87 14.49
N TRP A 159 -3.29 2.09 13.61
CA TRP A 159 -1.92 1.61 13.81
C TRP A 159 -1.25 2.29 15.02
N LEU A 160 -1.39 3.61 15.16
CA LEU A 160 -0.88 4.36 16.33
C LEU A 160 -1.53 3.91 17.64
N GLU A 161 -2.86 3.81 17.67
CA GLU A 161 -3.60 3.31 18.84
C GLU A 161 -3.15 1.89 19.23
N LYS A 162 -2.89 1.02 18.24
CA LYS A 162 -2.42 -0.34 18.47
C LYS A 162 -0.99 -0.36 19.02
N ILE A 163 -0.10 0.50 18.52
CA ILE A 163 1.25 0.68 19.08
C ILE A 163 1.19 1.17 20.52
N GLU A 164 0.42 2.23 20.81
CA GLU A 164 0.25 2.76 22.16
C GLU A 164 -0.34 1.69 23.10
N SER A 165 -1.32 0.90 22.61
CA SER A 165 -1.90 -0.21 23.37
C SER A 165 -0.92 -1.36 23.62
N ASN A 166 0.04 -1.59 22.72
CA ASN A 166 1.05 -2.63 22.87
C ASN A 166 2.22 -2.15 23.75
N GLN A 167 2.62 -0.90 23.64
CA GLN A 167 3.61 -0.25 24.52
C GLN A 167 3.09 -0.14 25.97
N SER A 168 1.79 0.06 26.18
CA SER A 168 1.22 0.02 27.54
C SER A 168 1.13 -1.40 28.14
N LYS A 169 1.15 -2.44 27.30
CA LYS A 169 1.21 -3.85 27.75
C LYS A 169 2.64 -4.31 28.02
N GLU A 170 3.60 -3.81 27.25
CA GLU A 170 5.03 -4.02 27.48
C GLU A 170 5.55 -2.95 28.44
N GLY A 171 5.27 -3.13 29.74
CA GLY A 171 5.77 -2.26 30.80
C GLY A 171 7.26 -1.94 30.59
N PHE A 172 7.52 -0.65 30.35
CA PHE A 172 8.83 -0.09 30.10
C PHE A 172 9.78 -0.41 31.27
N ARG A 173 10.67 -1.39 31.07
CA ARG A 173 11.78 -1.67 32.01
C ARG A 173 12.91 -0.70 31.67
N GLU A 174 12.83 0.53 32.18
CA GLU A 174 13.99 1.42 32.24
C GLU A 174 15.02 0.81 33.17
N ASP A 175 16.02 0.14 32.62
CA ASP A 175 17.25 -0.17 33.35
C ASP A 175 18.14 1.08 33.31
N HIS A 176 17.80 2.08 34.11
CA HIS A 176 18.70 3.19 34.43
C HIS A 176 19.77 2.69 35.41
N THR A 177 20.75 1.93 34.91
CA THR A 177 22.01 1.78 35.63
C THR A 177 22.91 2.95 35.26
N MET A 178 22.98 3.90 36.19
CA MET A 178 23.92 5.03 36.22
C MET A 178 25.35 4.55 35.95
N MET A 179 25.99 5.14 34.96
CA MET A 179 27.43 5.08 34.80
C MET A 179 28.05 6.14 35.72
N THR A 180 28.31 5.78 36.98
CA THR A 180 29.13 6.57 37.90
C THR A 180 30.61 6.26 37.66
N SER A 181 31.36 7.30 37.31
CA SER A 181 32.81 7.53 37.47
C SER A 181 33.72 6.38 37.93
N GLN A 182 34.73 6.08 37.11
CA GLN A 182 36.16 6.16 37.48
C GLN A 182 37.00 6.38 36.22
#